data_AF-A0A4R6UX11-F1
#
_entry.id   AF-A0A4R6UX11-F1
#
_cell.length_a   1.000
_cell.length_b   1.000
_cell.length_c   1.000
_cell.angle_alpha   90.00
_cell.angle_beta   90.00
_cell.angle_gamma   90.00
#
_symmetry.space_group_name_H-M   'P 1'
#
loop_
_entity.id
_entity.type
_entity.pdbx_description
1 polymer ?
#
loop_
_entity_poly.entity_id
_entity_poly.type
_entity_poly.pdbx_seq_one_letter_code
_entity_poly.pdbx_strand_id
1 'polypeptide(L)'
;MAADETRPRPAPFLRVVRGDLSPEETAALVAVLTARAQAKRAARDAAAPPAPRSAWRDRSRLVRPELRPGPGAWRSSFRPG
;
A
#
# COMPACT_ATOMS: atom_id res chain seq x y z
N MET A 1 20.81 -35.61 -16.12
CA MET A 1 19.78 -34.64 -16.59
C MET A 1 19.87 -33.41 -15.68
N ALA A 2 20.92 -32.61 -15.86
CA ALA A 2 21.24 -31.43 -15.05
C ALA A 2 21.31 -30.24 -16.01
N ALA A 3 20.32 -29.36 -15.97
CA ALA A 3 20.21 -28.22 -16.89
C ALA A 3 19.41 -27.04 -16.30
N ASP A 4 19.62 -26.71 -15.02
CA ASP A 4 18.99 -25.53 -14.37
C ASP A 4 19.99 -24.44 -13.93
N GLU A 5 21.29 -24.64 -14.16
CA GLU A 5 22.32 -24.00 -13.31
C GLU A 5 22.83 -22.62 -13.78
N THR A 6 22.20 -21.93 -14.75
CA THR A 6 22.75 -20.63 -15.21
C THR A 6 21.71 -19.59 -15.64
N ARG A 7 20.60 -19.45 -14.90
CA ARG A 7 19.79 -18.24 -15.03
C ARG A 7 20.39 -17.10 -14.19
N PRO A 8 20.77 -15.94 -14.77
CA PRO A 8 21.27 -14.81 -13.99
C PRO A 8 20.20 -14.38 -12.98
N ARG A 9 20.51 -14.50 -11.69
CA ARG A 9 19.63 -13.98 -10.64
C ARG A 9 19.72 -12.46 -10.63
N PRO A 10 18.59 -11.75 -10.50
CA PRO A 10 18.62 -10.31 -10.30
C PRO A 10 19.44 -9.98 -9.05
N ALA A 11 20.14 -8.84 -9.09
CA ALA A 11 20.99 -8.40 -7.99
C ALA A 11 20.16 -8.32 -6.68
N PRO A 12 20.73 -8.75 -5.54
CA PRO A 12 20.01 -8.78 -4.28
C PRO A 12 19.66 -7.36 -3.82
N PHE A 13 18.42 -7.16 -3.36
CA PHE A 13 17.96 -5.88 -2.81
C PHE A 13 18.70 -5.47 -1.53
N LEU A 14 19.26 -6.44 -0.79
CA LEU A 14 20.08 -6.22 0.40
C LEU A 14 21.14 -7.32 0.47
N ARG A 15 22.38 -6.96 0.83
CA ARG A 15 23.49 -7.91 1.01
C ARG A 15 24.03 -7.80 2.43
N VAL A 16 24.02 -8.90 3.15
CA VAL A 16 24.68 -9.02 4.45
C VAL A 16 26.17 -9.21 4.20
N VAL A 17 26.99 -8.28 4.67
CA VAL A 17 28.45 -8.33 4.51
C VAL A 17 29.10 -9.12 5.64
N ARG A 18 28.47 -9.16 6.81
CA ARG A 18 28.98 -9.82 8.02
C ARG A 18 27.82 -10.43 8.81
N GLY A 19 28.00 -11.66 9.30
CA GLY A 19 26.95 -12.48 9.91
C GLY A 19 26.94 -12.56 11.43
N ASP A 20 27.90 -11.94 12.11
CA ASP A 20 28.13 -11.99 13.57
C ASP A 20 27.68 -10.69 14.27
N LEU A 21 26.52 -10.16 13.87
CA LEU A 21 25.95 -8.98 14.51
C LEU A 21 25.57 -9.28 15.96
N SER A 22 25.86 -8.35 16.86
CA SER A 22 25.35 -8.44 18.23
C SER A 22 23.80 -8.40 18.23
N PRO A 23 23.15 -8.87 19.32
CA PRO A 23 21.69 -8.73 19.46
C PRO A 23 21.22 -7.27 19.34
N GLU A 24 22.00 -6.33 19.88
CA GLU A 24 21.73 -4.88 19.83
C GLU A 24 21.83 -4.34 18.39
N GLU A 25 22.84 -4.76 17.64
CA GLU A 25 23.01 -4.37 16.24
C GLU A 25 21.90 -4.95 15.36
N THR A 26 21.49 -6.19 15.62
CA THR A 26 20.35 -6.82 14.95
C THR A 26 19.06 -6.04 15.22
N ALA A 27 18.83 -5.66 16.47
CA ALA A 27 17.69 -4.83 16.86
C ALA A 27 17.73 -3.45 16.18
N ALA A 28 18.89 -2.80 16.15
CA ALA A 28 19.08 -1.51 15.48
C ALA A 28 18.79 -1.60 13.97
N LEU A 29 19.27 -2.64 13.30
CA LEU A 29 19.00 -2.87 11.87
C LEU A 29 17.50 -3.03 11.61
N VAL A 30 16.81 -3.85 12.40
CA VAL A 30 15.35 -4.05 12.29
C VAL A 30 14.61 -2.74 12.55
N ALA A 31 15.01 -1.98 13.57
CA ALA A 31 14.40 -0.68 13.89
C ALA A 31 14.51 0.31 12.72
N VAL A 32 15.69 0.41 12.09
CA VAL A 32 15.89 1.30 10.94
C VAL A 32 15.06 0.86 9.73
N LEU A 33 15.06 -0.44 9.42
CA LEU A 33 14.29 -0.97 8.28
C LEU A 33 12.79 -0.80 8.46
N THR A 34 12.26 -1.03 9.66
CA THR A 34 10.84 -0.83 9.99
C THR A 34 10.46 0.64 9.94
N ALA A 35 11.27 1.53 10.51
CA ALA A 35 11.06 2.99 10.44
C ALA A 35 11.03 3.48 8.97
N ARG A 36 11.96 3.02 8.13
CA ARG A 36 11.98 3.36 6.69
C ARG A 36 10.73 2.84 5.97
N ALA A 37 10.29 1.62 6.29
CA ALA A 37 9.09 1.04 5.69
C ALA A 37 7.81 1.82 6.10
N GLN A 38 7.72 2.25 7.36
CA GLN A 38 6.62 3.07 7.87
C GLN A 38 6.61 4.46 7.21
N ALA A 39 7.76 5.13 7.11
CA ALA A 39 7.87 6.42 6.42
C ALA A 39 7.42 6.32 4.95
N LYS A 40 7.79 5.23 4.25
CA LYS A 40 7.33 4.98 2.88
C LYS A 40 5.82 4.75 2.78
N ARG A 41 5.20 4.09 3.78
CA ARG A 41 3.74 3.93 3.85
C ARG A 41 3.06 5.27 4.09
N ALA A 42 3.53 6.03 5.09
CA ALA A 42 3.00 7.36 5.39
C ALA A 42 3.08 8.31 4.17
N ALA A 43 4.19 8.29 3.42
CA ALA A 43 4.32 9.08 2.20
C ALA A 43 3.32 8.67 1.12
N ARG A 44 3.01 7.38 0.99
CA ARG A 44 1.99 6.88 0.05
C ARG A 44 0.58 7.28 0.50
N ASP A 45 0.31 7.20 1.80
CA ASP A 45 -0.98 7.56 2.36
C ASP A 45 -1.22 9.07 2.25
N ALA A 46 -0.19 9.89 2.46
CA ALA A 46 -0.25 11.34 2.26
C ALA A 46 -0.47 11.74 0.78
N ALA A 47 0.04 10.93 -0.16
CA ALA A 47 -0.18 11.12 -1.58
C ALA A 47 -1.52 10.53 -2.08
N ALA A 48 -2.24 9.76 -1.25
CA ALA A 48 -3.50 9.16 -1.64
C ALA A 48 -4.60 10.22 -1.74
N PRO A 49 -5.49 10.15 -2.76
CA PRO A 49 -6.66 11.02 -2.80
C PRO A 49 -7.54 10.80 -1.56
N PRO A 50 -8.28 11.81 -1.11
CA PRO A 50 -9.16 11.67 0.05
C PRO A 50 -10.13 10.51 -0.18
N ALA A 51 -10.32 9.70 0.85
CA ALA A 51 -11.27 8.60 0.79
C ALA A 51 -12.65 9.13 0.40
N PRO A 52 -13.34 8.49 -0.57
CA PRO A 52 -14.68 8.93 -0.95
C PRO A 52 -15.61 8.87 0.28
N ARG A 53 -16.51 9.86 0.38
CA ARG A 53 -17.52 9.88 1.45
C ARG A 53 -18.32 8.58 1.40
N SER A 54 -18.56 8.00 2.58
CA SER A 54 -19.42 6.82 2.69
C SER A 54 -20.79 7.11 2.09
N ALA A 55 -21.22 6.27 1.15
CA ALA A 55 -22.52 6.41 0.49
C ALA A 55 -23.69 6.31 1.49
N TRP A 56 -23.51 5.62 2.63
CA TRP A 56 -24.50 5.55 3.71
C TRP A 56 -24.73 6.88 4.43
N ARG A 57 -23.73 7.78 4.42
CA ARG A 57 -23.83 9.11 5.05
C ARG A 57 -24.32 10.19 4.09
N ASP A 58 -24.63 9.83 2.83
CA ASP A 58 -25.08 10.79 1.83
C ASP A 58 -26.57 11.10 1.99
N ARG A 59 -26.89 12.32 2.45
CA ARG A 59 -28.27 12.80 2.62
C ARG A 59 -28.97 13.10 1.29
N SER A 60 -28.25 13.19 0.17
CA SER A 60 -28.86 13.36 -1.15
C SER A 60 -29.81 12.20 -1.49
N ARG A 61 -29.65 11.05 -0.83
CA ARG A 61 -30.54 9.88 -0.88
C ARG A 61 -31.92 10.10 -0.26
N LEU A 62 -32.09 11.07 0.63
CA LEU A 62 -33.39 11.39 1.25
C LEU A 62 -34.28 12.27 0.37
N VAL A 63 -33.74 12.75 -0.75
CA VAL A 63 -34.42 13.60 -1.73
C VAL A 63 -34.11 13.06 -3.13
N ARG A 64 -34.73 13.59 -4.19
CA ARG A 64 -34.36 13.23 -5.57
C ARG A 64 -33.03 13.90 -5.93
N PRO A 65 -31.92 13.16 -6.12
CA PRO A 65 -30.64 13.77 -6.45
C PRO A 65 -30.51 13.99 -7.97
N GLU A 66 -29.74 14.99 -8.36
CA GLU A 66 -29.26 15.13 -9.73
C GLU A 66 -28.18 14.08 -10.02
N LEU A 67 -28.24 13.44 -11.19
CA LEU A 67 -27.19 12.53 -11.63
C LEU A 67 -25.97 13.32 -12.11
N ARG A 68 -24.89 13.31 -11.32
CA ARG A 68 -23.61 13.94 -11.69
C ARG A 68 -22.64 12.90 -12.25
N PRO A 69 -22.08 13.10 -13.45
CA PRO A 69 -21.04 12.22 -13.97
C PRO A 69 -19.75 12.38 -13.16
N GLY A 70 -19.05 11.28 -12.89
CA GLY A 70 -17.78 11.32 -12.17
C GLY A 70 -17.22 9.93 -11.83
N PRO A 71 -15.95 9.85 -11.39
CA PRO A 71 -15.32 8.61 -10.99
C PRO A 71 -16.14 7.89 -9.91
N GLY A 72 -16.50 6.62 -10.18
CA GLY A 72 -17.30 5.81 -9.24
C GLY A 72 -18.82 6.05 -9.29
N ALA A 73 -19.31 7.04 -10.05
CA ALA A 73 -20.74 7.36 -10.13
C ALA A 73 -21.58 6.15 -10.58
N TRP A 74 -21.12 5.43 -11.61
CA TRP A 74 -21.80 4.24 -12.13
C TRP A 74 -21.91 3.13 -11.07
N ARG A 75 -20.85 2.88 -10.29
CA ARG A 75 -20.85 1.86 -9.23
C ARG A 75 -21.72 2.26 -8.04
N SER A 76 -21.82 3.55 -7.73
CA SER A 76 -22.70 4.03 -6.66
C SER A 76 -24.19 3.90 -6.98
N SER A 77 -24.57 3.91 -8.26
CA SER A 77 -25.96 3.76 -8.70
C SER A 77 -26.57 2.37 -8.43
N PHE A 78 -25.74 1.32 -8.31
CA PHE A 78 -26.22 -0.06 -8.09
C PHE A 78 -26.28 -0.46 -6.61
N ARG A 79 -25.89 0.42 -5.68
CA ARG A 79 -25.97 0.10 -4.26
C ARG A 79 -27.42 0.22 -3.79
N PRO A 80 -27.99 -0.81 -3.14
CA PRO A 80 -29.30 -0.70 -2.52
C PRO A 80 -29.32 0.46 -1.53
N GLY A 81 -30.47 1.14 -1.49
CA GLY A 81 -30.84 2.05 -0.40
C GLY A 81 -31.15 1.27 0.85
#